data_AF-A0A4Q0S9Q3-F1
#
_entry.id   AF-A0A4Q0S9Q3-F1
#
_cell.length_a   1.000
_cell.length_b   1.000
_cell.length_c   1.000
_cell.angle_alpha   90.00
_cell.angle_beta   90.00
_cell.angle_gamma   90.00
#
_symmetry.space_group_name_H-M   'P 1'
#
loop_
_entity.id
_entity.type
_entity.pdbx_description
1 polymer ?
#
loop_
_entity_poly.entity_id
_entity_poly.type
_entity_poly.pdbx_seq_one_letter_code
_entity_poly.pdbx_strand_id
1 'polypeptide(L)'
;DLRGTTTYTSATALSNVLFSGNAGGTTAATGATTLGGVIGSVTGPTVVKDNQGTPANITSTTLLYGDGAALATAGLSTAAATQFTDGTSFTVNGHSITFKAGAAPAAASAPAGYGVSGNIATDGGGNSIIYLGANATNSTATVGDVLSAIDLASGVKNAVVAAGAATITTNTSQTASSITGGQITLETSTGADLSVVGKADLLKTLGLTTATGSGNATITATRTTATGSLASLITDGSTL
;
A
#
# COMPACT_ATOMS: atom_id res chain seq x y z
N ASP A 1 -25.63 -0.43 29.43
CA ASP A 1 -26.48 -0.24 28.25
C ASP A 1 -25.68 0.66 27.37
N LEU A 2 -25.55 0.41 26.07
CA LEU A 2 -24.81 1.45 25.40
C LEU A 2 -25.72 2.70 25.44
N ARG A 3 -27.00 2.66 24.97
CA ARG A 3 -28.06 3.69 25.26
C ARG A 3 -29.56 3.28 25.06
N GLY A 4 -29.93 2.00 24.96
CA GLY A 4 -31.33 1.50 24.95
C GLY A 4 -31.96 1.28 26.34
N THR A 5 -33.07 1.96 26.61
CA THR A 5 -33.85 2.02 27.86
C THR A 5 -34.47 0.70 28.37
N THR A 6 -34.07 -0.45 27.84
CA THR A 6 -34.46 -1.75 28.40
C THR A 6 -33.46 -2.17 29.48
N THR A 7 -33.81 -1.88 30.73
CA THR A 7 -33.09 -2.37 31.92
C THR A 7 -33.28 -3.89 32.03
N TYR A 8 -32.30 -4.64 31.56
CA TYR A 8 -32.12 -6.02 32.02
C TYR A 8 -31.42 -5.96 33.37
N THR A 9 -32.15 -6.23 34.46
CA THR A 9 -31.56 -6.40 35.79
C THR A 9 -30.82 -7.74 35.84
N SER A 10 -29.64 -7.81 35.23
CA SER A 10 -28.65 -8.82 35.56
C SER A 10 -27.72 -8.22 36.62
N ALA A 11 -27.88 -8.64 37.87
CA ALA A 11 -27.04 -8.17 38.98
C ALA A 11 -25.60 -8.70 38.94
N THR A 12 -25.22 -9.36 37.85
CA THR A 12 -23.83 -9.70 37.52
C THR A 12 -23.58 -9.36 36.06
N ALA A 13 -23.40 -8.07 35.77
CA ALA A 13 -22.48 -7.73 34.70
C ALA A 13 -21.09 -8.11 35.22
N LEU A 14 -20.58 -9.29 34.84
CA LEU A 14 -19.13 -9.47 34.82
C LEU A 14 -18.64 -8.43 33.81
N SER A 15 -18.29 -7.23 34.29
CA SER A 15 -17.73 -6.22 33.41
C SER A 15 -16.38 -6.76 32.97
N ASN A 16 -16.31 -7.34 31.77
CA ASN A 16 -15.03 -7.43 31.08
C ASN A 16 -14.63 -5.98 30.81
N VAL A 17 -13.87 -5.40 31.74
CA VAL A 17 -13.29 -4.08 31.54
C VAL A 17 -12.28 -4.25 30.42
N LEU A 18 -12.55 -3.66 29.26
CA LEU A 18 -11.53 -3.55 28.23
C LEU A 18 -10.45 -2.62 28.76
N PHE A 19 -9.21 -3.07 28.76
CA PHE A 19 -8.07 -2.26 29.16
C PHE A 19 -7.41 -1.64 27.93
N SER A 20 -6.98 -0.40 28.11
CA SER A 20 -6.10 0.28 27.16
C SER A 20 -4.70 -0.35 27.17
N GLY A 21 -3.92 -0.10 26.12
CA GLY A 21 -2.52 -0.52 25.98
C GLY A 21 -1.55 0.26 26.86
N ASN A 22 -2.02 1.05 27.82
CA ASN A 22 -1.17 1.72 28.80
C ASN A 22 -0.39 0.70 29.64
N ALA A 23 0.88 1.01 29.91
CA ALA A 23 1.75 0.17 30.73
C ALA A 23 1.11 -0.15 32.10
N GLY A 24 1.15 -1.42 32.49
CA GLY A 24 0.55 -1.92 33.72
C GLY A 24 -0.86 -2.50 33.57
N GLY A 25 -1.55 -2.29 32.44
CA GLY A 25 -2.78 -3.03 32.11
C GLY A 25 -3.98 -2.77 33.03
N THR A 26 -3.93 -1.73 33.87
CA THR A 26 -5.01 -1.39 34.83
C THR A 26 -5.90 -0.24 34.34
N THR A 27 -5.50 0.45 33.27
CA THR A 27 -6.24 1.61 32.77
C THR A 27 -7.35 1.16 31.83
N ALA A 28 -8.59 1.37 32.25
CA ALA A 28 -9.77 1.07 31.44
C ALA A 28 -9.76 1.86 30.12
N ALA A 29 -10.22 1.23 29.05
CA ALA A 29 -10.46 1.89 27.77
C ALA A 29 -11.52 2.99 27.92
N THR A 30 -11.35 4.07 27.17
CA THR A 30 -12.28 5.21 27.14
C THR A 30 -12.84 5.37 25.73
N GLY A 31 -13.77 6.32 25.52
CA GLY A 31 -14.29 6.64 24.18
C GLY A 31 -13.23 7.15 23.19
N ALA A 32 -12.03 7.53 23.68
CA ALA A 32 -10.90 7.89 22.84
C ALA A 32 -9.97 6.69 22.53
N THR A 33 -10.22 5.52 23.12
CA THR A 33 -9.39 4.33 22.92
C THR A 33 -9.67 3.69 21.57
N THR A 34 -8.64 3.56 20.73
CA THR A 34 -8.81 2.96 19.40
C THR A 34 -8.84 1.45 19.46
N LEU A 35 -9.75 0.86 18.68
CA LEU A 35 -9.85 -0.59 18.48
C LEU A 35 -8.77 -1.10 17.52
N GLY A 36 -8.34 -0.26 16.58
CA GLY A 36 -7.25 -0.52 15.65
C GLY A 36 -5.88 -0.29 16.28
N GLY A 37 -4.89 -1.00 15.73
CA GLY A 37 -3.48 -0.76 16.03
C GLY A 37 -2.98 0.54 15.38
N VAL A 38 -1.85 1.03 15.86
CA VAL A 38 -1.06 2.06 15.20
C VAL A 38 -0.40 1.47 13.97
N ILE A 39 -0.23 2.32 12.95
CA ILE A 39 0.45 2.02 11.70
C ILE A 39 1.82 1.40 12.01
N GLY A 40 2.03 0.18 11.55
CA GLY A 40 3.36 -0.39 11.35
C GLY A 40 3.90 -0.08 9.96
N SER A 41 5.22 -0.11 9.84
CA SER A 41 5.96 0.21 8.62
C SER A 41 7.02 -0.85 8.32
N VAL A 42 7.37 -1.04 7.05
CA VAL A 42 8.55 -1.82 6.64
C VAL A 42 9.36 -1.03 5.62
N THR A 43 10.65 -0.83 5.90
CA THR A 43 11.59 -0.16 4.99
C THR A 43 12.40 -1.21 4.25
N GLY A 44 12.46 -1.08 2.92
CA GLY A 44 13.27 -1.94 2.07
C GLY A 44 14.75 -1.89 2.48
N PRO A 45 15.47 -3.02 2.47
CA PRO A 45 16.84 -3.11 3.00
C PRO A 45 17.90 -2.50 2.08
N THR A 46 17.52 -1.94 0.93
CA THR A 46 18.46 -1.47 -0.10
C THR A 46 18.10 -0.07 -0.56
N VAL A 47 19.09 0.82 -0.57
CA VAL A 47 19.01 2.11 -1.28
C VAL A 47 18.99 1.81 -2.77
N VAL A 48 17.91 2.20 -3.45
CA VAL A 48 17.76 2.06 -4.88
C VAL A 48 18.22 3.33 -5.58
N LYS A 49 18.96 3.14 -6.66
CA LYS A 49 19.40 4.21 -7.56
C LYS A 49 18.67 4.08 -8.89
N ASP A 50 18.48 5.20 -9.57
CA ASP A 50 18.02 5.19 -10.96
C ASP A 50 19.14 4.72 -11.91
N ASN A 51 18.78 4.58 -13.18
CA ASN A 51 19.66 4.09 -14.23
C ASN A 51 20.36 5.20 -15.03
N GLN A 52 20.45 6.41 -14.49
CA GLN A 52 21.16 7.50 -15.19
C GLN A 52 22.65 7.21 -15.32
N GLY A 53 23.30 7.92 -16.25
CA GLY A 53 24.76 7.86 -16.42
C GLY A 53 25.54 8.19 -15.14
N THR A 54 24.98 9.01 -14.25
CA THR A 54 25.40 9.14 -12.84
C THR A 54 24.21 8.78 -11.95
N PRO A 55 24.15 7.55 -11.39
CA PRO A 55 22.98 7.08 -10.66
C PRO A 55 22.62 7.94 -9.45
N ALA A 56 21.38 8.44 -9.42
CA ALA A 56 20.81 9.21 -8.32
C ALA A 56 19.88 8.33 -7.46
N ASN A 57 19.59 8.75 -6.22
CA ASN A 57 18.57 8.08 -5.41
C ASN A 57 17.21 8.19 -6.10
N ILE A 58 16.46 7.10 -6.12
CA ILE A 58 15.10 7.13 -6.67
C ILE A 58 14.19 8.05 -5.86
N THR A 59 13.15 8.54 -6.51
CA THR A 59 12.06 9.31 -5.91
C THR A 59 10.72 8.78 -6.41
N SER A 60 9.61 9.33 -5.94
CA SER A 60 8.28 8.93 -6.43
C SER A 60 8.08 9.22 -7.92
N THR A 61 8.86 10.12 -8.53
CA THR A 61 8.76 10.43 -9.96
C THR A 61 9.68 9.58 -10.84
N THR A 62 10.54 8.74 -10.25
CA THR A 62 11.40 7.83 -11.03
C THR A 62 10.53 6.87 -11.83
N LEU A 63 10.84 6.67 -13.12
CA LEU A 63 10.09 5.78 -13.99
C LEU A 63 10.30 4.31 -13.61
N LEU A 64 9.34 3.43 -13.91
CA LEU A 64 9.54 1.98 -13.73
C LEU A 64 10.64 1.43 -14.65
N TYR A 65 10.75 2.00 -15.86
CA TYR A 65 11.88 1.81 -16.74
C TYR A 65 12.05 3.03 -17.65
N GLY A 66 13.28 3.29 -18.09
CA GLY A 66 13.60 4.34 -19.04
C GLY A 66 15.02 4.21 -19.60
N ASP A 67 15.38 5.02 -20.58
CA ASP A 67 16.71 5.03 -21.18
C ASP A 67 17.79 5.64 -20.28
N GLY A 68 17.40 6.39 -19.23
CA GLY A 68 18.33 7.03 -18.29
C GLY A 68 19.19 8.13 -18.91
N ALA A 69 18.89 8.57 -20.14
CA ALA A 69 19.68 9.59 -20.85
C ALA A 69 19.51 10.99 -20.24
N ALA A 70 18.40 11.23 -19.55
CA ALA A 70 18.11 12.47 -18.83
C ALA A 70 17.31 12.20 -17.55
N LEU A 71 17.24 13.19 -16.65
CA LEU A 71 16.46 13.09 -15.41
C LEU A 71 14.99 12.71 -15.65
N ALA A 72 14.38 13.22 -16.73
CA ALA A 72 12.99 12.93 -17.08
C ALA A 72 12.76 11.50 -17.59
N THR A 73 13.82 10.80 -18.01
CA THR A 73 13.79 9.42 -18.51
C THR A 73 14.54 8.46 -17.59
N ALA A 74 14.91 8.92 -16.39
CA ALA A 74 15.51 8.11 -15.35
C ALA A 74 14.51 7.09 -14.81
N GLY A 75 14.84 5.81 -14.94
CA GLY A 75 14.04 4.70 -14.45
C GLY A 75 14.79 3.80 -13.49
N LEU A 76 14.08 2.82 -12.91
CA LEU A 76 14.70 1.76 -12.09
C LEU A 76 15.64 0.87 -12.90
N SER A 77 15.39 0.76 -14.20
CA SER A 77 16.14 -0.08 -15.14
C SER A 77 15.88 0.38 -16.57
N THR A 78 16.62 -0.19 -17.53
CA THR A 78 16.29 -0.04 -18.95
C THR A 78 15.10 -0.94 -19.32
N ALA A 79 14.39 -0.60 -20.40
CA ALA A 79 13.27 -1.41 -20.88
C ALA A 79 13.62 -2.89 -21.16
N ALA A 80 14.86 -3.18 -21.55
CA ALA A 80 15.30 -4.55 -21.82
C ALA A 80 15.52 -5.39 -20.56
N ALA A 81 15.75 -4.76 -19.41
CA ALA A 81 16.08 -5.41 -18.15
C ALA A 81 14.97 -5.29 -17.10
N THR A 82 13.85 -4.66 -17.45
CA THR A 82 12.78 -4.37 -16.50
C THR A 82 11.99 -5.62 -16.13
N GLN A 83 11.59 -5.69 -14.86
CA GLN A 83 10.65 -6.70 -14.34
C GLN A 83 9.19 -6.27 -14.51
N PHE A 84 8.96 -5.03 -14.95
CA PHE A 84 7.63 -4.46 -15.17
C PHE A 84 7.24 -4.64 -16.65
N THR A 85 6.60 -5.76 -16.96
CA THR A 85 6.17 -6.12 -18.32
C THR A 85 4.67 -6.41 -18.36
N ASP A 86 4.09 -6.45 -19.56
CA ASP A 86 2.64 -6.66 -19.71
C ASP A 86 2.21 -7.97 -19.02
N GLY A 87 1.22 -7.86 -18.13
CA GLY A 87 0.66 -8.98 -17.39
C GLY A 87 1.44 -9.41 -16.15
N THR A 88 2.60 -8.81 -15.84
CA THR A 88 3.22 -9.08 -14.53
C THR A 88 2.38 -8.48 -13.42
N SER A 89 2.37 -9.13 -12.27
CA SER A 89 1.59 -8.69 -11.13
C SER A 89 2.21 -9.13 -9.81
N PHE A 90 1.75 -8.47 -8.76
CA PHE A 90 1.94 -8.91 -7.39
C PHE A 90 0.67 -8.59 -6.60
N THR A 91 0.53 -9.19 -5.43
CA THR A 91 -0.64 -8.98 -4.57
C THR A 91 -0.28 -8.21 -3.32
N VAL A 92 -1.19 -7.36 -2.86
CA VAL A 92 -1.12 -6.64 -1.59
C VAL A 92 -2.39 -6.92 -0.82
N ASN A 93 -2.29 -7.56 0.34
CA ASN A 93 -3.43 -7.93 1.18
C ASN A 93 -4.54 -8.68 0.42
N GLY A 94 -4.15 -9.51 -0.57
CA GLY A 94 -5.07 -10.26 -1.42
C GLY A 94 -5.59 -9.52 -2.66
N HIS A 95 -5.35 -8.21 -2.79
CA HIS A 95 -5.69 -7.44 -3.99
C HIS A 95 -4.57 -7.49 -5.03
N SER A 96 -4.92 -7.48 -6.31
CA SER A 96 -3.95 -7.56 -7.41
C SER A 96 -3.49 -6.17 -7.87
N ILE A 97 -2.18 -6.01 -8.06
CA ILE A 97 -1.57 -4.89 -8.79
C ILE A 97 -0.94 -5.48 -10.05
N THR A 98 -1.52 -5.14 -11.20
CA THR A 98 -1.12 -5.69 -12.51
C THR A 98 -0.53 -4.61 -13.40
N PHE A 99 0.56 -4.91 -14.11
CA PHE A 99 1.18 -4.01 -15.07
C PHE A 99 0.64 -4.28 -16.47
N LYS A 100 0.34 -3.21 -17.21
CA LYS A 100 -0.22 -3.30 -18.56
C LYS A 100 0.60 -2.46 -19.53
N ALA A 101 1.04 -3.05 -20.63
CA ALA A 101 1.63 -2.30 -21.72
C ALA A 101 0.56 -1.45 -22.43
N GLY A 102 0.95 -0.25 -22.87
CA GLY A 102 0.08 0.73 -23.51
C GLY A 102 -0.19 1.95 -22.61
N ALA A 103 -0.68 3.02 -23.23
CA ALA A 103 -1.07 4.22 -22.49
C ALA A 103 -2.30 3.95 -21.61
N ALA A 104 -2.39 4.64 -20.47
CA ALA A 104 -3.60 4.64 -19.66
C ALA A 104 -4.78 5.15 -20.50
N PRO A 105 -5.96 4.49 -20.42
CA PRO A 105 -7.13 4.94 -21.15
C PRO A 105 -7.61 6.30 -20.63
N ALA A 106 -8.26 7.08 -21.49
CA ALA A 106 -9.04 8.22 -21.03
C ALA A 106 -10.19 7.73 -20.14
N ALA A 107 -10.69 8.58 -19.23
CA ALA A 107 -11.77 8.23 -18.31
C ALA A 107 -13.00 7.62 -19.01
N ALA A 108 -13.40 8.17 -20.16
CA ALA A 108 -14.53 7.67 -20.95
C ALA A 108 -14.33 6.24 -21.53
N SER A 109 -13.08 5.76 -21.55
CA SER A 109 -12.67 4.44 -22.05
C SER A 109 -12.06 3.57 -20.95
N ALA A 110 -12.25 3.95 -19.68
CA ALA A 110 -11.79 3.16 -18.55
C ALA A 110 -12.41 1.74 -18.59
N PRO A 111 -11.69 0.71 -18.13
CA PRO A 111 -12.28 -0.62 -17.97
C PRO A 111 -13.54 -0.56 -17.11
N ALA A 112 -14.53 -1.41 -17.41
CA ALA A 112 -15.78 -1.42 -16.65
C ALA A 112 -15.50 -1.68 -15.16
N GLY A 113 -16.07 -0.85 -14.28
CA GLY A 113 -15.84 -0.90 -12.84
C GLY A 113 -14.57 -0.19 -12.35
N TYR A 114 -13.72 0.30 -13.27
CA TYR A 114 -12.50 1.03 -12.93
C TYR A 114 -12.65 2.54 -13.16
N GLY A 115 -11.91 3.31 -12.36
CA GLY A 115 -11.61 4.72 -12.62
C GLY A 115 -10.12 4.92 -12.86
N VAL A 116 -9.77 5.87 -13.74
CA VAL A 116 -8.38 6.19 -14.08
C VAL A 116 -7.91 7.44 -13.32
N SER A 117 -6.70 7.38 -12.77
CA SER A 117 -5.95 8.48 -12.15
C SER A 117 -4.49 8.39 -12.58
N GLY A 118 -4.07 9.28 -13.49
CA GLY A 118 -2.73 9.19 -14.07
C GLY A 118 -2.51 7.86 -14.81
N ASN A 119 -1.49 7.10 -14.43
CA ASN A 119 -1.21 5.79 -15.00
C ASN A 119 -1.94 4.63 -14.28
N ILE A 120 -2.71 4.92 -13.24
CA ILE A 120 -3.40 3.90 -12.43
C ILE A 120 -4.86 3.83 -12.87
N ALA A 121 -5.35 2.64 -13.21
CA ALA A 121 -6.77 2.34 -13.14
C ALA A 121 -7.04 1.52 -11.88
N THR A 122 -8.00 1.93 -11.06
CA THR A 122 -8.40 1.21 -9.84
C THR A 122 -9.90 0.97 -9.82
N ASP A 123 -10.32 -0.17 -9.28
CA ASP A 123 -11.72 -0.54 -9.08
C ASP A 123 -12.34 0.11 -7.83
N GLY A 124 -11.56 0.89 -7.06
CA GLY A 124 -11.98 1.43 -5.77
C GLY A 124 -12.02 0.42 -4.63
N GLY A 125 -11.89 -0.88 -4.93
CA GLY A 125 -11.83 -1.98 -3.97
C GLY A 125 -10.42 -2.44 -3.63
N GLY A 126 -9.39 -1.82 -4.21
CA GLY A 126 -7.97 -2.10 -3.94
C GLY A 126 -7.25 -2.79 -5.10
N ASN A 127 -7.95 -3.36 -6.09
CA ASN A 127 -7.28 -3.86 -7.28
C ASN A 127 -6.87 -2.70 -8.18
N SER A 128 -5.68 -2.81 -8.77
CA SER A 128 -5.12 -1.76 -9.63
C SER A 128 -4.46 -2.34 -10.88
N ILE A 129 -4.58 -1.59 -11.98
CA ILE A 129 -3.82 -1.77 -13.20
C ILE A 129 -2.92 -0.55 -13.36
N ILE A 130 -1.62 -0.76 -13.50
CA ILE A 130 -0.63 0.29 -13.77
C ILE A 130 -0.24 0.20 -15.25
N TYR A 131 -0.56 1.25 -16.00
CA TYR A 131 -0.26 1.35 -17.41
C TYR A 131 1.17 1.85 -17.63
N LEU A 132 1.98 1.05 -18.29
CA LEU A 132 3.40 1.30 -18.51
C LEU A 132 3.66 2.39 -19.56
N GLY A 133 2.65 2.77 -20.35
CA GLY A 133 2.78 3.78 -21.40
C GLY A 133 2.84 3.17 -22.81
N ALA A 134 2.65 3.99 -23.84
CA ALA A 134 2.66 3.57 -25.23
C ALA A 134 4.08 3.44 -25.82
N ASN A 135 5.09 3.98 -25.13
CA ASN A 135 6.48 3.94 -25.56
C ASN A 135 7.18 2.72 -24.95
N ALA A 136 7.82 1.91 -25.80
CA ALA A 136 8.54 0.70 -25.36
C ALA A 136 9.91 1.00 -24.70
N THR A 137 10.46 2.19 -24.89
CA THR A 137 11.75 2.64 -24.33
C THR A 137 11.59 3.25 -22.95
N ASN A 138 10.61 4.14 -22.78
CA ASN A 138 10.39 4.90 -21.55
C ASN A 138 8.98 4.69 -21.03
N SER A 139 8.87 4.20 -19.79
CA SER A 139 7.60 4.07 -19.10
C SER A 139 6.99 5.44 -18.83
N THR A 140 5.66 5.57 -18.84
CA THR A 140 4.99 6.75 -18.25
C THR A 140 4.65 6.53 -16.78
N ALA A 141 4.58 5.27 -16.34
CA ALA A 141 4.39 4.90 -14.94
C ALA A 141 5.66 5.10 -14.11
N THR A 142 5.45 5.50 -12.86
CA THR A 142 6.49 5.83 -11.88
C THR A 142 6.45 4.91 -10.66
N VAL A 143 7.49 4.96 -9.82
CA VAL A 143 7.47 4.30 -8.51
C VAL A 143 6.34 4.85 -7.63
N GLY A 144 6.01 6.14 -7.75
CA GLY A 144 4.89 6.75 -7.03
C GLY A 144 3.53 6.15 -7.41
N ASP A 145 3.36 5.73 -8.66
CA ASP A 145 2.15 5.01 -9.09
C ASP A 145 2.04 3.65 -8.41
N VAL A 146 3.16 2.93 -8.30
CA VAL A 146 3.24 1.64 -7.57
C VAL A 146 2.95 1.81 -6.10
N LEU A 147 3.53 2.81 -5.43
CA LEU A 147 3.26 3.08 -4.01
C LEU A 147 1.80 3.46 -3.78
N SER A 148 1.21 4.26 -4.67
CA SER A 148 -0.21 4.62 -4.58
C SER A 148 -1.12 3.41 -4.76
N ALA A 149 -0.79 2.47 -5.65
CA ALA A 149 -1.52 1.22 -5.81
C ALA A 149 -1.37 0.28 -4.60
N ILE A 150 -0.17 0.19 -4.00
CA ILE A 150 0.05 -0.55 -2.75
C ILE A 150 -0.79 0.06 -1.63
N ASP A 151 -0.80 1.38 -1.49
CA ASP A 151 -1.57 2.09 -0.47
C ASP A 151 -3.09 1.95 -0.68
N LEU A 152 -3.57 1.89 -1.92
CA LEU A 152 -4.98 1.59 -2.21
C LEU A 152 -5.34 0.18 -1.78
N ALA A 153 -4.51 -0.80 -2.12
CA ALA A 153 -4.73 -2.20 -1.78
C ALA A 153 -4.61 -2.51 -0.29
N SER A 154 -3.78 -1.76 0.46
CA SER A 154 -3.64 -1.91 1.91
C SER A 154 -4.70 -1.14 2.71
N GLY A 155 -5.44 -0.23 2.06
CA GLY A 155 -6.42 0.67 2.69
C GLY A 155 -5.82 1.94 3.29
N VAL A 156 -4.54 2.21 3.05
CA VAL A 156 -3.88 3.48 3.42
C VAL A 156 -4.46 4.65 2.60
N LYS A 157 -4.70 4.42 1.30
CA LYS A 157 -5.43 5.32 0.41
C LYS A 157 -6.79 4.73 0.05
N ASN A 158 -7.70 5.60 -0.35
CA ASN A 158 -9.00 5.26 -0.93
C ASN A 158 -9.12 5.89 -2.33
N ALA A 159 -9.89 5.24 -3.20
CA ALA A 159 -10.26 5.78 -4.51
C ALA A 159 -11.78 5.88 -4.65
N VAL A 160 -12.26 7.07 -5.01
CA VAL A 160 -13.65 7.25 -5.44
C VAL A 160 -13.68 7.24 -6.96
N VAL A 161 -14.42 6.29 -7.54
CA VAL A 161 -14.61 6.16 -8.99
C VAL A 161 -15.90 6.84 -9.40
N ALA A 162 -15.81 7.81 -10.31
CA ALA A 162 -16.97 8.51 -10.88
C ALA A 162 -16.72 8.83 -12.36
N ALA A 163 -17.68 8.47 -13.23
CA ALA A 163 -17.60 8.69 -14.67
C ALA A 163 -16.27 8.22 -15.31
N GLY A 164 -15.72 7.10 -14.82
CA GLY A 164 -14.47 6.51 -15.31
C GLY A 164 -13.19 7.23 -14.85
N ALA A 165 -13.29 8.28 -14.03
CA ALA A 165 -12.16 8.89 -13.34
C ALA A 165 -12.06 8.35 -11.90
N ALA A 166 -10.85 8.16 -11.40
CA ALA A 166 -10.59 7.86 -10.00
C ALA A 166 -10.02 9.09 -9.30
N THR A 167 -10.55 9.42 -8.13
CA THR A 167 -9.93 10.39 -7.21
C THR A 167 -9.29 9.62 -6.07
N ILE A 168 -7.95 9.59 -6.03
CA ILE A 168 -7.17 8.87 -5.02
C ILE A 168 -6.77 9.84 -3.90
N THR A 169 -7.12 9.49 -2.66
CA THR A 169 -6.81 10.28 -1.46
C THR A 169 -6.29 9.40 -0.35
N THR A 170 -5.35 9.88 0.45
CA THR A 170 -4.96 9.23 1.70
C THR A 170 -6.12 9.28 2.69
N ASN A 171 -6.46 8.15 3.31
CA ASN A 171 -7.51 8.10 4.31
C ASN A 171 -7.10 8.92 5.55
N THR A 172 -8.10 9.42 6.30
CA THR A 172 -7.83 10.16 7.53
C THR A 172 -7.06 9.29 8.52
N SER A 173 -6.08 9.88 9.21
CA SER A 173 -5.22 9.18 10.18
C SER A 173 -4.36 8.05 9.58
N GLN A 174 -4.14 8.07 8.26
CA GLN A 174 -3.20 7.20 7.57
C GLN A 174 -1.93 7.96 7.16
N THR A 175 -0.80 7.23 7.15
CA THR A 175 0.47 7.68 6.56
C THR A 175 0.66 6.94 5.25
N ALA A 176 0.90 7.68 4.16
CA ALA A 176 1.16 7.07 2.85
C ALA A 176 2.56 6.46 2.80
N SER A 177 2.71 5.37 2.04
CA SER A 177 4.04 4.81 1.73
C SER A 177 4.91 5.85 1.04
N SER A 178 6.22 5.83 1.30
CA SER A 178 7.12 6.91 0.92
C SER A 178 8.49 6.43 0.46
N ILE A 179 9.27 7.34 -0.12
CA ILE A 179 10.66 7.12 -0.49
C ILE A 179 11.52 8.16 0.22
N THR A 180 12.49 7.69 1.01
CA THR A 180 13.46 8.56 1.67
C THR A 180 14.87 8.07 1.37
N GLY A 181 15.71 8.93 0.79
CA GLY A 181 17.10 8.58 0.47
C GLY A 181 17.23 7.39 -0.49
N GLY A 182 16.24 7.15 -1.36
CA GLY A 182 16.20 6.03 -2.29
C GLY A 182 15.71 4.70 -1.68
N GLN A 183 15.31 4.68 -0.41
CA GLN A 183 14.66 3.52 0.22
C GLN A 183 13.15 3.72 0.26
N ILE A 184 12.42 2.68 -0.12
CA ILE A 184 10.96 2.63 0.00
C ILE A 184 10.59 2.20 1.42
N THR A 185 9.69 2.94 2.05
CA THR A 185 8.98 2.52 3.27
C THR A 185 7.52 2.30 2.92
N LEU A 186 7.05 1.08 3.18
CA LEU A 186 5.65 0.71 3.02
C LEU A 186 4.93 0.74 4.36
N GLU A 187 3.70 1.25 4.36
CA GLU A 187 2.89 1.42 5.54
C GLU A 187 1.71 0.42 5.56
N THR A 188 1.40 -0.07 6.75
CA THR A 188 0.12 -0.75 7.02
C THR A 188 -1.03 0.25 7.04
N SER A 189 -2.27 -0.23 6.91
CA SER A 189 -3.39 0.57 7.36
C SER A 189 -3.55 0.49 8.89
N THR A 190 -4.32 1.38 9.50
CA THR A 190 -4.75 1.19 10.91
C THR A 190 -5.68 -0.02 11.06
N GLY A 191 -6.27 -0.51 9.97
CA GLY A 191 -7.24 -1.61 9.95
C GLY A 191 -6.67 -3.00 9.70
N ALA A 192 -5.52 -3.13 9.04
CA ALA A 192 -4.92 -4.42 8.70
C ALA A 192 -3.39 -4.37 8.61
N ASP A 193 -2.76 -5.51 8.85
CA ASP A 193 -1.34 -5.72 8.56
C ASP A 193 -1.09 -5.65 7.04
N LEU A 194 0.16 -5.48 6.65
CA LEU A 194 0.58 -5.45 5.25
C LEU A 194 1.21 -6.79 4.88
N SER A 195 0.80 -7.34 3.74
CA SER A 195 1.42 -8.49 3.08
C SER A 195 1.51 -8.23 1.59
N VAL A 196 2.73 -8.04 1.10
CA VAL A 196 3.05 -7.89 -0.32
C VAL A 196 3.70 -9.18 -0.81
N VAL A 197 3.08 -9.86 -1.78
CA VAL A 197 3.57 -11.11 -2.34
C VAL A 197 3.72 -10.96 -3.85
N GLY A 198 4.93 -11.17 -4.35
CA GLY A 198 5.24 -11.03 -5.77
C GLY A 198 6.55 -11.71 -6.13
N LYS A 199 6.91 -11.69 -7.42
CA LYS A 199 8.20 -12.26 -7.86
C LYS A 199 9.36 -11.57 -7.16
N ALA A 200 10.30 -12.35 -6.64
CA ALA A 200 11.42 -11.86 -5.85
C ALA A 200 12.22 -10.80 -6.62
N ASP A 201 12.51 -11.05 -7.89
CA ASP A 201 13.23 -10.09 -8.74
C ASP A 201 12.47 -8.77 -8.95
N LEU A 202 11.13 -8.81 -9.09
CA LEU A 202 10.33 -7.59 -9.22
C LEU A 202 10.37 -6.77 -7.93
N LEU A 203 10.17 -7.43 -6.78
CA LEU A 203 10.23 -6.76 -5.47
C LEU A 203 11.67 -6.30 -5.15
N LYS A 204 12.69 -6.98 -5.69
CA LYS A 204 14.09 -6.57 -5.59
C LYS A 204 14.37 -5.30 -6.39
N THR A 205 13.78 -5.14 -7.58
CA THR A 205 13.90 -3.90 -8.36
C THR A 205 13.36 -2.68 -7.61
N LEU A 206 12.34 -2.87 -6.77
CA LEU A 206 11.83 -1.83 -5.85
C LEU A 206 12.69 -1.67 -4.58
N GLY A 207 13.72 -2.50 -4.37
CA GLY A 207 14.56 -2.49 -3.18
C GLY A 207 13.90 -3.04 -1.92
N LEU A 208 12.74 -3.70 -2.03
CA LEU A 208 11.96 -4.20 -0.88
C LEU A 208 12.50 -5.51 -0.31
N THR A 209 13.32 -6.24 -1.07
CA THR A 209 13.96 -7.49 -0.65
C THR A 209 15.39 -7.58 -1.16
N THR A 210 16.14 -8.57 -0.70
CA THR A 210 17.41 -9.03 -1.28
C THR A 210 17.27 -10.37 -2.00
N ALA A 211 16.11 -11.02 -1.91
CA ALA A 211 15.82 -12.27 -2.59
C ALA A 211 15.87 -12.09 -4.12
N THR A 212 16.29 -13.14 -4.82
CA THR A 212 16.40 -13.19 -6.28
C THR A 212 15.74 -14.45 -6.83
N GLY A 213 15.47 -14.45 -8.13
CA GLY A 213 14.89 -15.56 -8.88
C GLY A 213 13.38 -15.43 -9.11
N SER A 214 12.85 -16.43 -9.82
CA SER A 214 11.46 -16.45 -10.32
C SER A 214 10.42 -16.90 -9.28
N GLY A 215 10.85 -17.21 -8.05
CA GLY A 215 9.96 -17.53 -6.92
C GLY A 215 9.31 -16.29 -6.33
N ASN A 216 8.33 -16.50 -5.45
CA ASN A 216 7.70 -15.40 -4.74
C ASN A 216 8.53 -15.00 -3.51
N ALA A 217 8.64 -13.70 -3.26
CA ALA A 217 9.04 -13.15 -1.98
C ALA A 217 7.82 -12.51 -1.31
N THR A 218 7.85 -12.48 0.02
CA THR A 218 6.79 -11.87 0.84
C THR A 218 7.38 -10.79 1.72
N ILE A 219 6.82 -9.59 1.66
CA ILE A 219 7.16 -8.46 2.52
C ILE A 219 5.99 -8.25 3.47
N THR A 220 6.26 -8.14 4.76
CA THR A 220 5.22 -7.90 5.76
C THR A 220 5.55 -6.70 6.63
N ALA A 221 4.50 -6.03 7.09
CA ALA A 221 4.55 -5.10 8.21
C ALA A 221 3.34 -5.38 9.10
N THR A 222 3.53 -5.39 10.41
CA THR A 222 2.46 -5.66 11.38
C THR A 222 2.08 -4.38 12.08
N ARG A 223 0.79 -4.17 12.33
CA ARG A 223 0.31 -3.11 13.21
C ARG A 223 0.84 -3.34 14.64
N THR A 224 0.95 -2.25 15.40
CA THR A 224 1.37 -2.31 16.81
C THR A 224 0.30 -1.68 17.72
N THR A 225 0.26 -2.06 18.99
CA THR A 225 -0.55 -1.33 19.98
C THR A 225 0.24 -0.12 20.50
N ALA A 226 -0.46 0.89 21.01
CA ALA A 226 0.16 2.06 21.61
C ALA A 226 -0.66 2.59 22.79
N THR A 227 -0.11 3.58 23.49
CA THR A 227 -0.85 4.37 24.48
C THR A 227 -2.07 4.99 23.81
N GLY A 228 -3.27 4.58 24.24
CA GLY A 228 -4.53 4.99 23.61
C GLY A 228 -5.15 3.97 22.65
N SER A 229 -4.51 2.84 22.34
CA SER A 229 -5.19 1.67 21.74
C SER A 229 -5.68 0.70 22.82
N LEU A 230 -6.38 -0.36 22.42
CA LEU A 230 -6.56 -1.53 23.28
C LEU A 230 -5.22 -2.22 23.58
N ALA A 231 -5.18 -3.00 24.68
CA ALA A 231 -4.01 -3.77 25.09
C ALA A 231 -3.64 -4.90 24.12
N SER A 232 -4.61 -5.37 23.34
CA SER A 232 -4.41 -6.31 22.23
C SER A 232 -5.02 -5.75 20.95
N LEU A 233 -4.46 -6.15 19.82
CA LEU A 233 -5.05 -5.86 18.52
C LEU A 233 -6.32 -6.69 18.34
N ILE A 234 -7.41 -6.05 17.95
CA ILE A 234 -8.58 -6.78 17.46
C ILE A 234 -8.34 -7.14 16.00
N THR A 235 -8.22 -8.43 15.73
CA THR A 235 -8.10 -9.01 14.38
C THR A 235 -9.37 -9.80 14.03
N ASP A 236 -9.55 -10.11 12.75
CA ASP A 236 -10.59 -11.06 12.34
C ASP A 236 -10.48 -12.37 13.14
N GLY A 237 -11.62 -12.91 13.55
CA GLY A 237 -11.71 -14.07 14.46
C GLY A 237 -11.46 -13.77 15.95
N SER A 238 -11.17 -12.53 16.35
CA SER A 238 -11.09 -12.18 17.78
C SER A 238 -12.44 -12.37 18.46
N THR A 239 -12.47 -13.13 19.54
CA THR A 239 -13.62 -13.21 20.45
C THR A 239 -13.39 -12.26 21.62
N LEU A 240 -14.38 -11.42 21.92
CA LEU A 240 -14.35 -10.48 23.04
C LEU A 240 -15.03 -11.06 24.28
#